data_AF-A0A7W9MXK7-F1
#
_entry.id   AF-A0A7W9MXK7-F1
#
_cell.length_a   1.000
_cell.length_b   1.000
_cell.length_c   1.000
_cell.angle_alpha   90.00
_cell.angle_beta   90.00
_cell.angle_gamma   90.00
#
_symmetry.space_group_name_H-M   'P 1'
#
loop_
_entity.id
_entity.type
_entity.pdbx_description
1 polymer ?
#
loop_
_entity_poly.entity_id
_entity_poly.type
_entity_poly.pdbx_seq_one_letter_code
_entity_poly.pdbx_strand_id
1 'polypeptide(L)'
;MLRELTADPDSGLLGFRSFPSLRSVTMIQYWESTEKLQAFANDARRTHRPAWTEFYQHAYQGSTVGIWHETYAVPAGQFETIYGNMPLLGLGQVSGVVPVNRRGATAAERLAHR
;
A
#
# COMPACT_ATOMS: atom_id res chain seq x y z
N MET A 1 -5.15 -2.50 13.09
CA MET A 1 -4.37 -2.87 11.90
C MET A 1 -3.04 -2.13 11.80
N LEU A 2 -2.98 -0.86 11.39
CA LEU A 2 -1.69 -0.23 11.06
C LEU A 2 -0.68 -0.26 12.22
N ARG A 3 -1.12 0.02 13.45
CA ARG A 3 -0.27 -0.10 14.64
C ARG A 3 0.29 -1.52 14.84
N GLU A 4 -0.51 -2.54 14.57
CA GLU A 4 -0.08 -3.95 14.66
C GLU A 4 0.97 -4.25 13.58
N LEU A 5 0.71 -3.86 12.33
CA LEU A 5 1.62 -4.05 11.20
C LEU A 5 2.95 -3.31 11.41
N THR A 6 2.92 -2.07 11.89
CA THR A 6 4.14 -1.27 12.13
C THR A 6 4.93 -1.78 13.34
N ALA A 7 4.29 -2.45 14.30
CA ALA A 7 4.98 -3.03 15.45
C ALA A 7 5.61 -4.41 15.15
N ASP A 8 5.22 -5.04 14.04
CA ASP A 8 5.69 -6.36 13.60
C ASP A 8 6.58 -6.20 12.35
N PRO A 9 7.92 -6.24 12.50
CA PRO A 9 8.86 -6.09 11.38
C PRO A 9 8.68 -7.15 10.29
N ASP A 10 8.16 -8.33 10.65
CA ASP A 10 8.00 -9.45 9.71
C ASP A 10 6.65 -9.42 8.99
N SER A 11 5.77 -8.48 9.34
CA SER A 11 4.41 -8.35 8.79
C SER A 11 4.37 -8.21 7.27
N GLY A 12 5.44 -7.69 6.67
CA GLY A 12 5.54 -7.43 5.23
C GLY A 12 4.99 -6.09 4.78
N LEU A 13 4.52 -5.25 5.71
CA LEU A 13 4.15 -3.86 5.40
C LEU A 13 5.42 -3.01 5.27
N LEU A 14 5.70 -2.54 4.07
CA LEU A 14 6.85 -1.68 3.77
C LEU A 14 6.59 -0.21 4.13
N GLY A 15 5.34 0.21 4.04
CA GLY A 15 4.94 1.58 4.34
C GLY A 15 3.49 1.83 3.97
N PHE A 16 2.95 2.96 4.41
CA PHE A 16 1.58 3.33 4.10
C PHE A 16 1.40 4.85 4.09
N ARG A 17 0.33 5.31 3.45
CA ARG A 17 -0.13 6.70 3.49
C ARG A 17 -1.64 6.75 3.59
N SER A 18 -2.13 7.65 4.43
CA SER A 18 -3.57 7.92 4.57
C SER A 18 -3.89 9.31 4.00
N PHE A 19 -4.96 9.36 3.22
CA PHE A 19 -5.49 10.56 2.58
C PHE A 19 -6.93 10.73 3.05
N PRO A 20 -7.16 11.40 4.20
CA PRO A 20 -8.50 11.72 4.64
C PRO A 20 -9.14 12.75 3.70
N SER A 21 -10.44 12.61 3.46
CA SER A 21 -11.29 13.56 2.74
C SER A 21 -12.54 13.85 3.59
N LEU A 22 -13.42 14.73 3.10
CA LEU A 22 -14.64 15.10 3.83
C LEU A 22 -15.55 13.90 4.13
N ARG A 23 -15.59 12.89 3.25
CA ARG A 23 -16.50 11.72 3.37
C ARG A 23 -15.83 10.37 3.16
N SER A 24 -14.51 10.33 3.00
CA SER A 24 -13.78 9.08 2.78
C SER A 24 -12.38 9.16 3.38
N VAL A 25 -11.76 8.00 3.54
CA VAL A 25 -10.34 7.89 3.81
C VAL A 25 -9.76 6.92 2.80
N THR A 26 -8.80 7.39 2.00
CA THR A 26 -8.03 6.51 1.10
C THR A 26 -6.74 6.11 1.79
N MET A 27 -6.41 4.83 1.79
CA MET A 27 -5.15 4.34 2.32
C MET A 27 -4.38 3.61 1.23
N ILE A 28 -3.16 4.07 0.98
CA ILE A 28 -2.19 3.40 0.10
C ILE A 28 -1.24 2.62 0.99
N GLN A 29 -1.05 1.34 0.72
CA GLN A 29 -0.11 0.48 1.44
C GLN A 29 0.87 -0.14 0.45
N TYR A 30 2.12 -0.24 0.87
CA TYR A 30 3.19 -0.89 0.12
C TYR A 30 3.55 -2.18 0.85
N TRP A 31 3.56 -3.30 0.13
CA TRP A 31 3.77 -4.62 0.69
C TRP A 31 4.92 -5.31 0.00
N GLU A 32 5.68 -6.10 0.76
CA GLU A 32 6.77 -6.94 0.24
C GLU A 32 6.24 -7.96 -0.78
N SER A 33 5.06 -8.50 -0.53
CA SER A 33 4.44 -9.49 -1.40
C SER A 33 2.92 -9.57 -1.20
N THR A 34 2.22 -10.08 -2.22
CA THR A 34 0.79 -10.37 -2.15
C THR A 34 0.47 -11.45 -1.13
N GLU A 35 1.38 -12.39 -0.91
CA GLU A 35 1.20 -13.51 0.01
C GLU A 35 1.20 -13.00 1.46
N LYS A 36 2.14 -12.10 1.83
CA LYS A 36 2.14 -11.50 3.17
C LYS A 36 0.91 -10.64 3.43
N LEU A 37 0.48 -9.84 2.44
CA LEU A 37 -0.79 -9.10 2.52
C LEU A 37 -1.97 -10.04 2.76
N GLN A 38 -2.10 -11.12 1.98
CA GLN A 38 -3.20 -12.07 2.12
C GLN A 38 -3.14 -12.85 3.43
N ALA A 39 -1.94 -13.24 3.89
CA ALA A 39 -1.76 -13.91 5.17
C ALA A 39 -2.25 -13.02 6.32
N PHE A 40 -1.85 -11.74 6.32
CA PHE A 40 -2.35 -10.77 7.29
C PHE A 40 -3.86 -10.57 7.20
N ALA A 41 -4.40 -10.43 5.99
CA ALA A 41 -5.83 -10.17 5.79
C ALA A 41 -6.73 -11.33 6.23
N ASN A 42 -6.24 -12.57 6.15
CA ASN A 42 -7.00 -13.78 6.48
C ASN A 42 -6.75 -14.36 7.87
N ASP A 43 -5.71 -13.92 8.60
CA ASP A 43 -5.44 -14.43 9.95
C ASP A 43 -6.52 -13.95 10.94
N ALA A 44 -7.28 -14.91 11.48
CA ALA A 44 -8.34 -14.67 12.45
C ALA A 44 -7.84 -14.08 13.78
N ARG A 45 -6.56 -14.22 14.10
CA ARG A 45 -5.94 -13.69 15.32
C ARG A 45 -5.44 -12.25 15.15
N ARG A 46 -5.36 -11.76 13.91
CA ARG A 46 -4.90 -10.41 13.58
C ARG A 46 -6.07 -9.45 13.45
N THR A 47 -5.81 -8.17 13.60
CA THR A 47 -6.89 -7.17 13.74
C THR A 47 -7.74 -6.95 12.49
N HIS A 48 -7.30 -7.36 11.29
CA HIS A 48 -8.10 -7.18 10.07
C HIS A 48 -9.36 -8.03 10.08
N ARG A 49 -9.22 -9.34 10.32
CA ARG A 49 -10.31 -10.31 10.09
C ARG A 49 -11.51 -10.08 11.03
N PRO A 50 -11.33 -9.78 12.34
CA PRO A 50 -12.42 -9.38 13.22
C PRO A 50 -13.10 -8.08 12.78
N ALA A 51 -12.33 -7.03 12.44
CA ALA A 51 -12.89 -5.76 11.97
C ALA A 51 -13.71 -5.94 10.68
N TRP A 52 -13.25 -6.81 9.78
CA TRP A 52 -13.99 -7.16 8.57
C TRP A 52 -15.33 -7.84 8.89
N THR A 53 -15.34 -8.77 9.85
CA THR A 53 -16.57 -9.43 10.29
C THR A 53 -17.55 -8.43 10.92
N GLU A 54 -17.08 -7.54 11.79
CA GLU A 54 -17.92 -6.49 12.40
C GLU A 54 -18.50 -5.55 11.33
N PHE A 55 -17.72 -5.16 10.33
CA PHE A 55 -18.20 -4.35 9.21
C PHE A 55 -19.37 -5.02 8.48
N TYR A 56 -19.26 -6.32 8.16
CA TYR A 56 -20.34 -7.05 7.50
C TYR A 56 -21.58 -7.21 8.37
N GLN A 57 -21.40 -7.38 9.68
CA GLN A 57 -22.52 -7.53 10.62
C GLN A 57 -23.29 -6.23 10.81
N HIS A 58 -22.62 -5.08 10.80
CA HIS A 58 -23.22 -3.82 11.23
C HIS A 58 -23.41 -2.77 10.14
N ALA A 59 -22.56 -2.75 9.11
CA ALA A 59 -22.53 -1.64 8.15
C ALA A 59 -22.86 -2.07 6.71
N TYR A 60 -22.52 -3.30 6.32
CA TYR A 60 -22.63 -3.74 4.92
C TYR A 60 -24.07 -3.85 4.40
N GLN A 61 -25.06 -4.07 5.27
CA GLN A 61 -26.47 -4.19 4.86
C GLN A 61 -27.10 -2.84 4.44
N GLY A 62 -26.45 -1.70 4.72
CA GLY A 62 -26.94 -0.37 4.36
C GLY A 62 -26.15 0.28 3.23
N SER A 63 -26.53 1.52 2.87
CA SER A 63 -25.82 2.35 1.88
C SER A 63 -25.04 3.52 2.50
N THR A 64 -24.99 3.59 3.83
CA THR A 64 -24.39 4.71 4.56
C THR A 64 -22.85 4.65 4.60
N VAL A 65 -22.28 3.45 4.61
CA VAL A 65 -20.83 3.23 4.65
C VAL A 65 -20.44 2.26 3.56
N GLY A 66 -19.60 2.72 2.63
CA GLY A 66 -19.05 1.92 1.56
C GLY A 66 -17.58 1.56 1.80
N ILE A 67 -17.11 0.54 1.10
CA ILE A 67 -15.72 0.13 1.06
C ILE A 67 -15.30 -0.11 -0.38
N TRP A 68 -14.01 0.07 -0.65
CA TRP A 68 -13.39 -0.29 -1.92
C TRP A 68 -11.93 -0.66 -1.64
N HIS A 69 -11.35 -1.46 -2.52
CA HIS A 69 -9.93 -1.74 -2.53
C HIS A 69 -9.48 -2.10 -3.94
N GLU A 70 -8.25 -1.71 -4.28
CA GLU A 70 -7.58 -2.10 -5.51
C GLU A 70 -6.21 -2.65 -5.12
N THR A 71 -5.89 -3.85 -5.59
CA THR A 71 -4.60 -4.49 -5.30
C THR A 71 -3.84 -4.68 -6.60
N TYR A 72 -2.66 -4.07 -6.67
CA TYR A 72 -1.76 -4.17 -7.82
C TYR A 72 -0.56 -5.03 -7.45
N ALA A 73 -0.48 -6.23 -8.01
CA ALA A 73 0.70 -7.08 -7.93
C ALA A 73 1.68 -6.64 -9.02
N VAL A 74 2.65 -5.80 -8.67
CA VAL A 74 3.58 -5.23 -9.64
C VAL A 74 4.92 -5.98 -9.60
N PRO A 75 5.34 -6.64 -10.68
CA PRO A 75 6.64 -7.32 -10.73
C PRO A 75 7.81 -6.33 -10.51
N ALA A 76 8.94 -6.85 -10.02
CA ALA A 76 10.16 -6.08 -9.92
C ALA A 76 10.54 -5.50 -11.30
N GLY A 77 10.87 -4.19 -11.33
CA GLY A 77 11.18 -3.48 -12.57
C GLY A 77 9.96 -3.14 -13.45
N GLN A 78 8.73 -3.39 -13.01
CA GLN A 78 7.49 -3.02 -13.74
C GLN A 78 6.78 -1.81 -13.11
N PHE A 79 7.55 -0.94 -12.46
CA PHE A 79 7.10 0.36 -11.97
C PHE A 79 8.21 1.40 -12.12
N GLU A 80 7.83 2.67 -12.17
CA GLU A 80 8.77 3.78 -12.12
C GLU A 80 8.21 4.89 -11.23
N THR A 81 9.09 5.62 -10.55
CA THR A 81 8.71 6.73 -9.67
C THR A 81 9.70 7.87 -9.79
N ILE A 82 9.19 9.10 -9.79
CA ILE A 82 9.99 10.33 -9.71
C ILE A 82 9.52 11.16 -8.52
N TYR A 83 10.48 11.75 -7.83
CA TYR A 83 10.27 12.70 -6.74
C TYR A 83 11.04 13.98 -7.06
N GLY A 84 10.34 15.11 -7.18
CA GLY A 84 10.94 16.41 -7.49
C GLY A 84 10.51 17.47 -6.48
N ASN A 85 11.47 18.10 -5.79
CA ASN A 85 11.24 19.16 -4.78
C ASN A 85 10.18 18.81 -3.72
N MET A 86 10.17 17.55 -3.28
CA MET A 86 9.20 17.04 -2.31
C MET A 86 9.86 16.01 -1.39
N PRO A 87 9.36 15.84 -0.15
CA PRO A 87 9.84 14.79 0.74
C PRO A 87 9.72 13.40 0.13
N LEU A 88 10.61 12.49 0.54
CA LEU A 88 10.48 11.08 0.18
C LEU A 88 9.23 10.50 0.82
N LEU A 89 8.43 9.84 0.00
CA LEU A 89 7.16 9.23 0.38
C LEU A 89 6.88 8.02 -0.51
N GLY A 90 6.04 7.12 -0.03
CA GLY A 90 5.70 5.91 -0.78
C GLY A 90 6.94 5.08 -1.13
N LEU A 91 7.05 4.60 -2.37
CA LEU A 91 8.17 3.73 -2.78
C LEU A 91 9.56 4.36 -2.60
N GLY A 92 9.73 5.67 -2.82
CA GLY A 92 11.00 6.36 -2.59
C GLY A 92 11.42 6.44 -1.12
N GLN A 93 10.46 6.34 -0.19
CA GLN A 93 10.76 6.17 1.23
C GLN A 93 11.08 4.71 1.57
N VAL A 94 10.44 3.76 0.89
CA VAL A 94 10.60 2.32 1.10
C VAL A 94 11.95 1.79 0.59
N SER A 95 12.33 2.15 -0.65
CA SER A 95 13.53 1.61 -1.32
C SER A 95 14.63 2.65 -1.55
N GLY A 96 14.41 3.90 -1.15
CA GLY A 96 15.31 5.01 -1.42
C GLY A 96 15.18 5.56 -2.85
N VAL A 97 16.05 6.51 -3.19
CA VAL A 97 16.04 7.19 -4.50
C VAL A 97 17.45 7.36 -5.06
N VAL A 98 17.53 7.51 -6.39
CA VAL A 98 18.77 7.82 -7.12
C VAL A 98 18.52 8.99 -8.09
N PRO A 99 19.57 9.73 -8.51
CA PRO A 99 19.42 10.75 -9.54
C PRO A 99 18.77 10.19 -10.82
N VAL A 100 17.76 10.90 -11.34
CA VAL A 100 16.92 10.42 -12.46
C VAL A 100 17.73 10.12 -13.73
N ASN A 101 18.76 10.93 -14.00
CA ASN A 101 19.65 10.78 -15.16
C ASN A 101 20.45 9.46 -15.17
N ARG A 102 20.51 8.71 -14.06
CA ARG A 102 21.15 7.39 -14.03
C ARG A 102 20.29 6.27 -14.62
N ARG A 103 18.97 6.48 -14.75
CA ARG A 103 18.01 5.47 -15.19
C ARG A 103 17.29 5.81 -16.50
N GLY A 104 17.54 6.99 -17.07
CA GLY A 104 16.94 7.45 -18.33
C GLY A 104 16.19 8.78 -18.21
N ALA A 105 16.07 9.47 -19.33
CA ALA A 105 15.35 10.74 -19.46
C ALA A 105 13.84 10.54 -19.55
N THR A 106 13.36 9.40 -20.04
CA THR A 106 11.93 9.11 -20.21
C THR A 106 11.42 8.00 -19.28
N ALA A 107 10.10 7.97 -19.04
CA ALA A 107 9.46 6.89 -18.30
C ALA A 107 9.65 5.53 -18.99
N ALA A 108 9.58 5.50 -20.32
CA ALA A 108 9.79 4.29 -21.12
C ALA A 108 11.21 3.73 -20.93
N GLU A 109 12.24 4.58 -20.93
CA GLU A 109 13.62 4.17 -20.64
C GLU A 109 13.75 3.60 -19.23
N ARG A 110 13.17 4.26 -18.21
CA ARG A 110 13.23 3.80 -16.82
C ARG A 110 12.51 2.46 -16.60
N LEU A 111 11.39 2.23 -17.29
CA LEU A 111 10.64 0.97 -17.24
C LEU A 111 11.30 -0.15 -18.05
N ALA A 112 12.15 0.18 -19.02
CA ALA A 112 12.89 -0.80 -19.81
C ALA A 112 14.10 -1.37 -19.07
N HIS A 113 14.63 -0.66 -18.06
CA HIS A 113 15.73 -1.14 -17.23
C HIS A 113 15.25 -2.24 -16.27
N ARG A 114 15.68 -3.47 -16.53
CA ARG A 114 15.53 -4.62 -15.62
C ARG A 114 16.67 -4.68 -14.62
#